data_AF-A0A1C6MS74-F1
#
_entry.id   AF-A0A1C6MS74-F1
#
_cell.length_a   1.000
_cell.length_b   1.000
_cell.length_c   1.000
_cell.angle_alpha   90.00
_cell.angle_beta   90.00
_cell.angle_gamma   90.00
#
_symmetry.space_group_name_H-M   'P 1'
#
loop_
_entity.id
_entity.type
_entity.pdbx_description
1 polymer ?
#
loop_
_entity_poly.entity_id
_entity_poly.type
_entity_poly.pdbx_seq_one_letter_code
_entity_poly.pdbx_strand_id
1 'polypeptide(L)'
;MRGIRGRTWLLLTAAGATVLALIGGTAVWFSADRERQRSDNLEQLGRACAGLLPHERLRGFVPDDSAGVLEEYGTMLDPGQESRALLDCVLAWGPGRWEPEALVQVRAEALTAAQVAADDEGPRSVGDFPMPLPAGARGGTMADDRLNGSAVSAFLRVECPSGLRGRSRPAESFRVTVDLPSAADDEYDVPDADHLLAARTAVDVANWVLGRQDCGREPIRTSASPRRTEGPEPTELCAWTDPHELDFAAEEWEFTGDARYDERAGSCAGHTTGFGVPDGMPVVELRAESWSGEFARGAYERHTYAGSAPGQGARSSAAPDGAVAIRTPEFSPPALALWAGSVCDGGPSYHRIAVTPGISFDDEQEVTVDGQVRKRFSADARAALDRYLAAADGWPKRAHCHDTKVLGEVEEWLR
;
A
#
# COMPACT_ATOMS: atom_id res chain seq x y z
N MET A 1 25.69 -81.38 2.81
CA MET A 1 25.81 -79.96 2.40
C MET A 1 24.44 -79.25 2.44
N ARG A 2 23.88 -78.93 3.62
CA ARG A 2 22.58 -78.22 3.71
C ARG A 2 22.37 -77.38 4.98
N GLY A 3 23.42 -77.05 5.74
CA GLY A 3 23.29 -76.37 7.04
C GLY A 3 23.90 -74.98 7.16
N ILE A 4 24.71 -74.52 6.19
CA ILE A 4 25.52 -73.30 6.34
C ILE A 4 24.90 -72.08 5.62
N ARG A 5 23.98 -72.31 4.67
CA ARG A 5 23.38 -71.23 3.85
C ARG A 5 22.23 -70.46 4.54
N GLY A 6 21.62 -71.02 5.60
CA GLY A 6 20.50 -70.38 6.31
C GLY A 6 20.91 -69.37 7.40
N ARG A 7 22.10 -69.55 7.98
CA ARG A 7 22.54 -68.76 9.14
C ARG A 7 23.17 -67.41 8.76
N THR A 8 23.80 -67.33 7.60
CA THR A 8 24.32 -66.09 7.03
C THR A 8 23.21 -65.18 6.50
N TRP A 9 22.11 -65.73 6.00
CA TRP A 9 20.97 -64.94 5.51
C TRP A 9 20.17 -64.30 6.65
N LEU A 10 20.04 -64.99 7.79
CA LEU A 10 19.45 -64.45 9.02
C LEU A 10 20.29 -63.34 9.65
N LEU A 11 21.62 -63.41 9.57
CA LEU A 11 22.51 -62.36 10.08
C LEU A 11 22.52 -61.11 9.20
N LEU A 12 22.42 -61.26 7.87
CA LEU A 12 22.32 -60.13 6.93
C LEU A 12 20.96 -59.41 7.03
N THR A 13 19.87 -60.16 7.25
CA THR A 13 18.53 -59.56 7.46
C THR A 13 18.42 -58.89 8.82
N ALA A 14 18.99 -59.46 9.87
CA ALA A 14 19.07 -58.81 11.18
C ALA A 14 19.94 -57.53 11.15
N ALA A 15 21.12 -57.57 10.51
CA ALA A 15 21.98 -56.39 10.38
C ALA A 15 21.33 -55.28 9.51
N GLY A 16 20.65 -55.65 8.42
CA GLY A 16 19.89 -54.71 7.60
C GLY A 16 18.72 -54.07 8.37
N ALA A 17 18.01 -54.84 9.20
CA ALA A 17 16.94 -54.33 10.05
C ALA A 17 17.46 -53.38 11.14
N THR A 18 18.62 -53.65 11.74
CA THR A 18 19.23 -52.75 12.74
C THR A 18 19.70 -51.43 12.11
N VAL A 19 20.28 -51.47 10.91
CA VAL A 19 20.68 -50.26 10.19
C VAL A 19 19.46 -49.44 9.78
N LEU A 20 18.40 -50.08 9.27
CA LEU A 20 17.14 -49.39 8.96
C LEU A 20 16.45 -48.81 10.22
N ALA A 21 16.51 -49.51 11.36
CA ALA A 21 15.99 -49.00 12.63
C ALA A 21 16.81 -47.83 13.18
N LEU A 22 18.13 -47.82 12.99
CA LEU A 22 18.98 -46.69 13.38
C LEU A 22 18.76 -45.48 12.47
N ILE A 23 18.62 -45.67 11.15
CA ILE A 23 18.31 -44.60 10.20
C ILE A 23 16.90 -44.05 10.45
N GLY A 24 15.92 -44.91 10.73
CA GLY A 24 14.58 -44.48 11.12
C GLY A 24 14.57 -43.73 12.47
N GLY A 25 15.34 -44.20 13.44
CA GLY A 25 15.46 -43.58 14.76
C GLY A 25 16.12 -42.20 14.72
N THR A 26 17.16 -42.01 13.91
CA THR A 26 17.77 -40.68 13.73
C THR A 26 16.83 -39.73 12.99
N ALA A 27 16.18 -40.18 11.93
CA ALA A 27 15.22 -39.35 11.19
C ALA A 27 14.05 -38.87 12.08
N VAL A 28 13.51 -39.74 12.93
CA VAL A 28 12.43 -39.41 13.88
C VAL A 28 12.90 -38.48 14.99
N TRP A 29 14.14 -38.64 15.48
CA TRP A 29 14.71 -37.72 16.47
C TRP A 29 14.90 -36.31 15.89
N PHE A 30 15.46 -36.21 14.68
CA PHE A 30 15.64 -34.91 14.01
C PHE A 30 14.30 -34.26 13.64
N SER A 31 13.26 -35.02 13.30
CA SER A 31 11.94 -34.44 13.04
C SER A 31 11.28 -33.94 14.34
N ALA A 32 11.38 -34.69 15.44
CA ALA A 32 10.81 -34.28 16.72
C ALA A 32 11.51 -33.04 17.30
N ASP A 33 12.83 -32.93 17.12
CA ASP A 33 13.61 -31.75 17.53
C ASP A 33 13.23 -30.51 16.71
N ARG A 34 13.02 -30.65 15.39
CA ARG A 34 12.53 -29.58 14.51
C ARG A 34 11.11 -29.14 14.85
N GLU A 35 10.19 -30.07 15.08
CA GLU A 35 8.82 -29.73 15.48
C GLU A 35 8.79 -28.95 16.79
N ARG A 36 9.63 -29.35 17.75
CA ARG A 36 9.79 -28.64 19.03
C ARG A 36 10.39 -27.25 18.81
N GLN A 37 11.48 -27.14 18.05
CA GLN A 37 12.13 -25.87 17.74
C GLN A 37 11.18 -24.90 17.05
N ARG A 38 10.41 -25.37 16.07
CA ARG A 38 9.38 -24.58 15.39
C ARG A 38 8.31 -24.11 16.38
N SER A 39 7.83 -24.99 17.25
CA SER A 39 6.85 -24.62 18.28
C SER A 39 7.39 -23.52 19.21
N ASP A 40 8.63 -23.66 19.67
CA ASP A 40 9.29 -22.67 20.54
C ASP A 40 9.46 -21.32 19.83
N ASN A 41 9.83 -21.34 18.53
CA ASN A 41 9.92 -20.12 17.71
C ASN A 41 8.55 -19.46 17.50
N LEU A 42 7.48 -20.23 17.28
CA LEU A 42 6.12 -19.71 17.13
C LEU A 42 5.60 -19.11 18.45
N GLU A 43 5.97 -19.68 19.59
CA GLU A 43 5.67 -19.11 20.91
C GLU A 43 6.48 -17.83 21.17
N GLN A 44 7.75 -17.78 20.73
CA GLN A 44 8.58 -16.57 20.78
C GLN A 44 7.96 -15.46 19.92
N LEU A 45 7.58 -15.75 18.67
CA LEU A 45 6.89 -14.82 17.77
C LEU A 45 5.61 -14.25 18.42
N GLY A 46 4.82 -15.07 19.10
CA GLY A 46 3.58 -14.63 19.73
C GLY A 46 3.76 -13.70 20.92
N ARG A 47 4.93 -13.71 21.57
CA ARG A 47 5.25 -12.87 22.73
C ARG A 47 6.12 -11.67 22.39
N ALA A 48 6.90 -11.76 21.32
CA ALA A 48 7.83 -10.73 20.88
C ALA A 48 7.13 -9.39 20.61
N CYS A 49 7.88 -8.31 20.85
CA CYS A 49 7.47 -6.93 20.71
C CYS A 49 6.17 -6.63 21.48
N ALA A 50 6.06 -7.13 22.72
CA ALA A 50 4.85 -7.06 23.54
C ALA A 50 3.58 -7.67 22.89
N GLY A 51 3.75 -8.63 21.99
CA GLY A 51 2.66 -9.28 21.25
C GLY A 51 2.07 -8.42 20.13
N LEU A 52 2.81 -7.41 19.65
CA LEU A 52 2.36 -6.49 18.59
C LEU A 52 2.60 -7.04 17.18
N LEU A 53 3.31 -8.17 17.04
CA LEU A 53 3.64 -8.74 15.73
C LEU A 53 2.45 -9.52 15.13
N PRO A 54 2.25 -9.46 13.80
CA PRO A 54 1.17 -10.19 13.13
C PRO A 54 1.48 -11.69 13.01
N HIS A 55 1.27 -12.42 14.10
CA HIS A 55 1.64 -13.84 14.28
C HIS A 55 1.25 -14.75 13.10
N GLU A 56 -0.02 -14.73 12.69
CA GLU A 56 -0.53 -15.62 11.64
C GLU A 56 0.09 -15.37 10.26
N ARG A 57 0.56 -14.15 10.00
CA ARG A 57 1.22 -13.79 8.74
C ARG A 57 2.71 -14.12 8.79
N LEU A 58 3.34 -13.92 9.95
CA LEU A 58 4.78 -14.17 10.12
C LEU A 58 5.13 -15.64 10.35
N ARG A 59 4.16 -16.50 10.71
CA ARG A 59 4.38 -17.94 10.91
C ARG A 59 5.02 -18.66 9.72
N GLY A 60 4.83 -18.13 8.50
CA GLY A 60 5.40 -18.68 7.26
C GLY A 60 6.89 -18.43 7.12
N PHE A 61 7.43 -17.42 7.81
CA PHE A 61 8.85 -17.06 7.81
C PHE A 61 9.62 -17.67 8.98
N VAL A 62 8.94 -18.40 9.86
CA VAL A 62 9.56 -19.09 11.00
C VAL A 62 10.20 -20.39 10.50
N PRO A 63 11.53 -20.51 10.53
CA PRO A 63 12.20 -21.73 10.09
C PRO A 63 11.98 -22.88 11.08
N ASP A 64 12.09 -24.10 10.56
CA ASP A 64 11.90 -25.34 11.30
C ASP A 64 13.15 -25.80 12.05
N ASP A 65 14.32 -25.24 11.75
CA ASP A 65 15.63 -25.79 12.12
C ASP A 65 16.61 -24.77 12.74
N SER A 66 16.22 -23.51 12.91
CA SER A 66 17.04 -22.50 13.57
C SER A 66 16.28 -21.78 14.69
N ALA A 67 16.96 -21.52 15.81
CA ALA A 67 16.39 -20.81 16.93
C ALA A 67 16.32 -19.30 16.66
N GLY A 68 15.18 -18.68 17.00
CA GLY A 68 15.02 -17.24 16.89
C GLY A 68 15.80 -16.46 17.95
N VAL A 69 16.40 -15.35 17.53
CA VAL A 69 17.10 -14.39 18.38
C VAL A 69 16.18 -13.18 18.59
N LEU A 70 15.79 -12.93 19.83
CA LEU A 70 14.95 -11.81 20.23
C LEU A 70 15.78 -10.80 21.04
N GLU A 71 15.82 -9.56 20.57
CA GLU A 71 16.42 -8.43 21.28
C GLU A 71 15.34 -7.36 21.49
N GLU A 72 15.10 -6.99 22.75
CA GLU A 72 13.99 -6.12 23.15
C GLU A 72 14.46 -5.08 24.17
N TYR A 73 14.28 -3.80 23.84
CA TYR A 73 14.67 -2.66 24.66
C TYR A 73 13.63 -1.53 24.58
N GLY A 74 13.74 -0.57 25.50
CA GLY A 74 12.97 0.67 25.45
C GLY A 74 12.19 0.94 26.73
N THR A 75 11.86 2.21 26.94
CA THR A 75 11.27 2.68 28.20
C THR A 75 9.87 2.11 28.48
N MET A 76 9.16 1.63 27.46
CA MET A 76 7.85 1.00 27.62
C MET A 76 7.91 -0.52 27.83
N LEU A 77 9.06 -1.14 27.58
CA LEU A 77 9.32 -2.55 27.86
C LEU A 77 10.00 -2.74 29.22
N ASP A 78 11.06 -1.98 29.49
CA ASP A 78 11.80 -1.98 30.76
C ASP A 78 11.82 -0.55 31.36
N PRO A 79 10.79 -0.18 32.16
CA PRO A 79 10.66 1.15 32.73
C PRO A 79 11.68 1.36 33.85
N GLY A 80 12.87 1.86 33.48
CA GLY A 80 13.97 2.11 34.42
C GLY A 80 15.31 2.38 33.73
N GLN A 81 15.44 1.98 32.46
CA GLN A 81 16.61 2.30 31.66
C GLN A 81 16.43 3.60 30.87
N GLU A 82 17.46 4.43 30.84
CA GLU A 82 17.49 5.60 29.97
C GLU A 82 17.67 5.15 28.52
N SER A 83 16.58 5.18 27.74
CA SER A 83 16.60 4.92 26.30
C SER A 83 15.89 6.04 25.53
N ARG A 84 16.37 6.33 24.32
CA ARG A 84 15.66 7.20 23.38
C ARG A 84 14.46 6.48 22.75
N ALA A 85 14.55 5.16 22.62
CA ALA A 85 13.49 4.31 22.12
C ALA A 85 12.45 4.08 23.20
N LEU A 86 11.19 4.30 22.85
CA LEU A 86 10.04 3.86 23.63
C LEU A 86 9.86 2.34 23.51
N LEU A 87 10.14 1.81 22.32
CA LEU A 87 10.15 0.40 21.95
C LEU A 87 11.26 0.19 20.91
N ASP A 88 12.11 -0.82 21.07
CA ASP A 88 13.05 -1.29 20.06
C ASP A 88 13.09 -2.82 20.16
N CYS A 89 12.60 -3.49 19.13
CA CYS A 89 12.40 -4.93 19.11
C CYS A 89 12.92 -5.49 17.80
N VAL A 90 13.80 -6.48 17.90
CA VAL A 90 14.36 -7.20 16.76
C VAL A 90 14.18 -8.68 16.98
N LEU A 91 13.51 -9.35 16.05
CA LEU A 91 13.35 -10.79 16.02
C LEU A 91 13.92 -11.33 14.70
N ALA A 92 14.96 -12.15 14.81
CA ALA A 92 15.69 -12.67 13.67
C ALA A 92 15.75 -14.20 13.71
N TRP A 93 15.66 -14.82 12.54
CA TRP A 93 15.88 -16.26 12.37
C TRP A 93 16.91 -16.54 11.27
N GLY A 94 17.57 -17.70 11.33
CA GLY A 94 18.59 -18.11 10.37
C GLY A 94 20.04 -17.88 10.82
N PRO A 95 21.03 -18.29 10.01
CA PRO A 95 22.43 -18.32 10.39
C PRO A 95 23.08 -16.93 10.31
N GLY A 96 23.26 -16.29 11.47
CA GLY A 96 24.14 -15.14 11.64
C GLY A 96 23.43 -13.86 12.06
N ARG A 97 24.11 -13.04 12.88
CA ARG A 97 23.58 -11.76 13.38
C ARG A 97 23.46 -10.67 12.31
N TRP A 98 24.16 -10.81 11.19
CA TRP A 98 24.31 -9.75 10.18
C TRP A 98 23.43 -9.96 8.95
N GLU A 99 23.03 -11.20 8.65
CA GLU A 99 22.25 -11.57 7.46
C GLU A 99 21.27 -12.71 7.80
N PRO A 100 20.25 -12.45 8.63
CA PRO A 100 19.24 -13.46 8.96
C PRO A 100 18.38 -13.80 7.72
N GLU A 101 17.84 -15.01 7.69
CA GLU A 101 16.90 -15.47 6.66
C GLU A 101 15.57 -14.70 6.74
N ALA A 102 15.15 -14.38 7.96
CA ALA A 102 14.00 -13.53 8.21
C ALA A 102 14.31 -12.59 9.37
N LEU A 103 14.01 -11.30 9.18
CA LEU A 103 14.17 -10.26 10.17
C LEU A 103 12.86 -9.50 10.31
N VAL A 104 12.39 -9.40 11.54
CA VAL A 104 11.33 -8.49 11.94
C VAL A 104 11.94 -7.43 12.85
N GLN A 105 11.76 -6.17 12.50
CA GLN A 105 12.20 -5.05 13.32
C GLN A 105 11.04 -4.11 13.60
N VAL A 106 10.86 -3.73 14.85
CA VAL A 106 9.85 -2.76 15.28
C VAL A 106 10.49 -1.76 16.22
N ARG A 107 10.46 -0.49 15.87
CA ARG A 107 11.03 0.59 16.67
C ARG A 107 10.04 1.73 16.81
N ALA A 108 9.77 2.16 18.04
CA ALA A 108 9.11 3.42 18.35
C ALA A 108 10.09 4.35 19.07
N GLU A 109 10.42 5.49 18.48
CA GLU A 109 11.37 6.46 19.00
C GLU A 109 10.73 7.83 19.17
N ALA A 110 10.96 8.48 20.30
CA ALA A 110 10.56 9.88 20.49
C ALA A 110 11.44 10.81 19.64
N LEU A 111 10.81 11.72 18.91
CA LEU A 111 11.53 12.65 18.05
C LEU A 111 11.91 13.92 18.81
N THR A 112 13.10 14.43 18.52
CA THR A 112 13.51 15.78 18.94
C THR A 112 12.99 16.83 17.95
N ALA A 113 12.87 18.09 18.39
CA ALA A 113 12.47 19.19 17.51
C ALA A 113 13.36 19.32 16.26
N ALA A 114 14.66 19.04 16.38
CA ALA A 114 15.59 19.04 15.25
C ALA A 114 15.31 17.90 14.26
N GLN A 115 14.95 16.71 14.75
CA GLN A 115 14.56 15.59 13.88
C GLN A 115 13.21 15.84 13.20
N VAL A 116 12.26 16.42 13.92
CA VAL A 116 10.99 16.86 13.34
C VAL A 116 11.21 17.84 12.18
N ALA A 117 12.08 18.84 12.37
CA ALA A 117 12.41 19.81 11.33
C ALA A 117 13.14 19.14 10.14
N ALA A 118 14.11 18.25 10.42
CA ALA A 118 14.82 17.53 9.37
C ALA A 118 13.92 16.58 8.56
N ASP A 119 12.94 15.95 9.20
CA ASP A 119 11.92 15.13 8.53
C ASP A 119 11.01 15.97 7.63
N ASP A 120 10.72 17.20 8.04
CA ASP A 120 9.91 18.12 7.25
C ASP A 120 10.71 18.72 6.05
N GLU A 121 12.05 18.73 6.12
CA GLU A 121 12.98 19.29 5.10
C GLU A 121 13.64 18.26 4.16
N GLY A 122 13.80 17.00 4.56
CA GLY A 122 14.52 15.96 3.80
C GLY A 122 13.84 15.53 2.48
N PRO A 123 14.54 14.78 1.59
CA PRO A 123 13.90 14.16 0.45
C PRO A 123 12.75 13.29 0.95
N ARG A 124 11.53 13.67 0.58
CA ARG A 124 10.29 13.02 0.98
C ARG A 124 10.20 11.68 0.25
N SER A 125 10.97 10.68 0.66
CA SER A 125 10.71 9.28 0.31
C SER A 125 9.49 8.83 1.11
N VAL A 126 8.36 9.50 0.88
CA VAL A 126 7.05 9.09 1.34
C VAL A 126 6.57 8.11 0.29
N GLY A 127 6.95 6.85 0.45
CA GLY A 127 6.12 5.81 -0.10
C GLY A 127 4.76 5.88 0.59
N ASP A 128 3.70 5.46 -0.07
CA ASP A 128 2.35 5.65 0.45
C ASP A 128 2.11 4.89 1.76
N PHE A 129 1.42 5.53 2.70
CA PHE A 129 0.80 4.78 3.78
C PHE A 129 -0.54 4.23 3.27
N PRO A 130 -0.73 2.90 3.17
CA PRO A 130 -1.87 2.27 2.49
C PRO A 130 -3.19 2.37 3.28
N MET A 131 -3.27 3.28 4.26
CA MET A 131 -4.42 3.46 5.15
C MET A 131 -4.62 4.94 5.52
N PRO A 132 -5.87 5.35 5.82
CA PRO A 132 -6.18 6.71 6.27
C PRO A 132 -5.52 7.06 7.61
N LEU A 133 -4.57 8.00 7.56
CA LEU A 133 -3.96 8.60 8.75
C LEU A 133 -4.74 9.84 9.23
N PRO A 134 -4.95 10.03 10.54
CA PRO A 134 -5.58 11.22 11.09
C PRO A 134 -4.63 12.43 11.05
N ALA A 135 -5.17 13.65 11.23
CA ALA A 135 -4.37 14.87 11.33
C ALA A 135 -3.24 14.74 12.38
N GLY A 136 -2.02 15.17 12.09
CA GLY A 136 -0.87 14.99 13.00
C GLY A 136 -0.30 13.57 13.06
N ALA A 137 -0.71 12.69 12.15
CA ALA A 137 0.00 11.46 11.82
C ALA A 137 0.45 11.48 10.35
N ARG A 138 1.68 11.06 10.08
CA ARG A 138 2.27 11.00 8.73
C ARG A 138 3.09 9.73 8.61
N GLY A 139 3.03 9.04 7.48
CA GLY A 139 3.74 7.79 7.34
C GLY A 139 3.89 7.39 5.89
N GLY A 140 4.56 6.26 5.69
CA GLY A 140 4.75 5.66 4.39
C GLY A 140 5.13 4.20 4.47
N THR A 141 5.10 3.53 3.33
CA THR A 141 5.64 2.18 3.17
C THR A 141 6.60 2.13 2.00
N MET A 142 7.63 1.31 2.10
CA MET A 142 8.61 1.07 1.05
C MET A 142 8.99 -0.41 1.05
N ALA A 143 9.47 -0.88 -0.09
CA ALA A 143 10.08 -2.19 -0.22
C ALA A 143 11.59 -1.99 -0.40
N ASP A 144 12.37 -2.96 0.08
CA ASP A 144 13.83 -3.02 -0.08
C ASP A 144 14.24 -4.45 -0.43
N ASP A 145 15.21 -4.61 -1.33
CA ASP A 145 15.80 -5.91 -1.66
C ASP A 145 16.58 -6.51 -0.47
N ARG A 146 16.58 -7.84 -0.36
CA ARG A 146 17.50 -8.60 0.52
C ARG A 146 18.24 -9.69 -0.26
N LEU A 147 19.24 -10.28 0.39
CA LEU A 147 19.97 -11.44 -0.15
C LEU A 147 19.06 -12.66 -0.38
N ASN A 148 18.04 -12.83 0.46
CA ASN A 148 17.02 -13.87 0.36
C ASN A 148 15.63 -13.22 0.48
N GLY A 149 15.00 -12.96 -0.66
CA GLY A 149 13.70 -12.30 -0.77
C GLY A 149 13.76 -10.79 -0.51
N SER A 150 12.61 -10.20 -0.18
CA SER A 150 12.45 -8.75 0.01
C SER A 150 12.02 -8.38 1.44
N ALA A 151 12.17 -7.11 1.81
CA ALA A 151 11.63 -6.54 3.03
C ALA A 151 10.58 -5.48 2.71
N VAL A 152 9.60 -5.34 3.59
CA VAL A 152 8.64 -4.24 3.55
C VAL A 152 8.75 -3.43 4.82
N SER A 153 9.06 -2.16 4.64
CA SER A 153 9.30 -1.20 5.70
C SER A 153 8.13 -0.23 5.75
N ALA A 154 7.54 -0.02 6.93
CA ALA A 154 6.52 0.99 7.19
C ALA A 154 7.03 1.98 8.23
N PHE A 155 6.85 3.26 7.99
CA PHE A 155 7.13 4.29 8.97
C PHE A 155 5.89 5.13 9.26
N LEU A 156 5.75 5.57 10.51
CA LEU A 156 4.61 6.35 10.97
C LEU A 156 5.04 7.31 12.08
N ARG A 157 5.08 8.61 11.78
CA ARG A 157 5.20 9.69 12.74
C ARG A 157 3.83 10.04 13.31
N VAL A 158 3.75 10.19 14.63
CA VAL A 158 2.52 10.51 15.34
C VAL A 158 2.80 11.59 16.39
N GLU A 159 1.93 12.59 16.44
CA GLU A 159 1.93 13.61 17.48
C GLU A 159 1.31 13.10 18.79
N CYS A 160 1.92 13.52 19.89
CA CYS A 160 1.52 13.29 21.26
C CYS A 160 1.38 14.64 21.98
N PRO A 161 0.25 15.36 21.83
CA PRO A 161 0.08 16.72 22.34
C PRO A 161 0.26 16.85 23.85
N SER A 162 -0.05 15.80 24.60
CA SER A 162 0.15 15.76 26.06
C SER A 162 1.62 15.50 26.47
N GLY A 163 2.50 15.31 25.49
CA GLY A 163 3.91 14.97 25.67
C GLY A 163 4.14 13.49 26.00
N LEU A 164 5.33 12.99 25.65
CA LEU A 164 5.77 11.64 25.99
C LEU A 164 6.27 11.59 27.44
N ARG A 165 5.74 10.65 28.22
CA ARG A 165 6.05 10.46 29.64
C ARG A 165 7.38 9.73 29.85
N GLY A 166 7.93 9.83 31.05
CA GLY A 166 9.13 9.09 31.46
C GLY A 166 10.43 9.60 30.84
N ARG A 167 10.45 10.85 30.36
CA ARG A 167 11.62 11.44 29.70
C ARG A 167 12.08 12.70 30.43
N SER A 168 13.39 12.92 30.45
CA SER A 168 14.02 14.14 30.98
C SER A 168 13.87 15.34 30.04
N ARG A 169 13.65 15.11 28.74
CA ARG A 169 13.35 16.14 27.75
C ARG A 169 11.94 15.94 27.19
N PRO A 170 11.12 17.00 27.12
CA PRO A 170 9.80 16.91 26.52
C PRO A 170 9.94 16.60 25.03
N ALA A 171 9.14 15.64 24.57
CA ALA A 171 8.97 15.31 23.17
C ALA A 171 7.47 15.16 22.92
N GLU A 172 6.96 15.84 21.91
CA GLU A 172 5.54 15.90 21.56
C GLU A 172 5.23 15.05 20.32
N SER A 173 6.19 14.26 19.84
CA SER A 173 6.01 13.34 18.72
C SER A 173 6.93 12.15 18.83
N PHE A 174 6.52 11.06 18.18
CA PHE A 174 7.33 9.86 18.03
C PHE A 174 7.21 9.33 16.60
N ARG A 175 8.19 8.52 16.20
CA ARG A 175 8.20 7.76 14.95
C ARG A 175 8.15 6.28 15.28
N VAL A 176 7.29 5.56 14.59
CA VAL A 176 7.27 4.11 14.49
C VAL A 176 7.93 3.72 13.17
N THR A 177 8.78 2.71 13.20
CA THR A 177 9.33 2.02 12.04
C THR A 177 9.08 0.52 12.24
N VAL A 178 8.59 -0.14 11.20
CA VAL A 178 8.31 -1.58 11.18
C VAL A 178 8.89 -2.16 9.90
N ASP A 179 9.78 -3.13 10.01
CA ASP A 179 10.35 -3.86 8.88
C ASP A 179 9.92 -5.32 8.99
N LEU A 180 9.20 -5.82 7.98
CA LEU A 180 8.71 -7.19 7.89
C LEU A 180 9.36 -7.92 6.71
N PRO A 181 9.58 -9.24 6.81
CA PRO A 181 9.99 -10.04 5.65
C PRO A 181 8.83 -10.19 4.65
N SER A 182 9.16 -10.23 3.36
CA SER A 182 8.26 -10.60 2.26
C SER A 182 8.79 -11.83 1.54
N ALA A 183 7.89 -12.61 0.96
CA ALA A 183 8.22 -13.78 0.14
C ALA A 183 8.47 -13.42 -1.34
N ALA A 184 8.36 -12.14 -1.71
CA ALA A 184 8.73 -11.65 -3.04
C ALA A 184 10.23 -11.82 -3.29
N ASP A 185 10.59 -12.05 -4.55
CA ASP A 185 11.97 -12.27 -4.98
C ASP A 185 12.75 -10.96 -5.19
N ASP A 186 12.05 -9.84 -5.43
CA ASP A 186 12.62 -8.48 -5.54
C ASP A 186 11.68 -7.39 -4.96
N GLU A 187 12.18 -6.17 -4.79
CA GLU A 187 11.46 -5.03 -4.22
C GLU A 187 10.27 -4.55 -5.07
N TYR A 188 10.25 -4.83 -6.37
CA TYR A 188 9.20 -4.42 -7.31
C TYR A 188 8.02 -5.40 -7.33
N ASP A 189 8.26 -6.65 -6.95
CA ASP A 189 7.27 -7.73 -6.90
C ASP A 189 6.58 -7.88 -5.54
N VAL A 190 6.87 -6.97 -4.58
CA VAL A 190 6.23 -6.97 -3.27
C VAL A 190 4.72 -6.70 -3.42
N PRO A 191 3.84 -7.60 -2.94
CA PRO A 191 2.40 -7.39 -3.04
C PRO A 191 1.91 -6.23 -2.15
N ASP A 192 0.88 -5.50 -2.61
CA ASP A 192 0.18 -4.48 -1.81
C ASP A 192 -0.30 -5.00 -0.43
N ALA A 193 -0.60 -6.30 -0.34
CA ALA A 193 -1.00 -6.94 0.90
C ALA A 193 0.11 -6.90 1.98
N ASP A 194 1.38 -6.95 1.59
CA ASP A 194 2.53 -6.90 2.48
C ASP A 194 2.78 -5.45 2.93
N HIS A 195 2.67 -4.47 2.02
CA HIS A 195 2.65 -3.05 2.36
C HIS A 195 1.56 -2.73 3.40
N LEU A 196 0.34 -3.23 3.16
CA LEU A 196 -0.78 -3.06 4.08
C LEU A 196 -0.54 -3.74 5.44
N LEU A 197 0.12 -4.90 5.45
CA LEU A 197 0.48 -5.60 6.69
C LEU A 197 1.49 -4.81 7.52
N ALA A 198 2.55 -4.31 6.90
CA ALA A 198 3.56 -3.49 7.56
C ALA A 198 2.93 -2.20 8.13
N ALA A 199 2.07 -1.54 7.34
CA ALA A 199 1.34 -0.35 7.76
C ALA A 199 0.39 -0.62 8.94
N ARG A 200 -0.37 -1.72 8.92
CA ARG A 200 -1.24 -2.13 10.04
C ARG A 200 -0.44 -2.36 11.30
N THR A 201 0.67 -3.06 11.18
CA THR A 201 1.58 -3.30 12.31
C THR A 201 2.12 -1.98 12.86
N ALA A 202 2.51 -1.03 12.00
CA ALA A 202 2.95 0.30 12.43
C ALA A 202 1.84 1.08 13.14
N VAL A 203 0.58 1.00 12.68
CA VAL A 203 -0.58 1.60 13.36
C VAL A 203 -0.85 0.94 14.70
N ASP A 204 -0.79 -0.38 14.79
CA ASP A 204 -1.02 -1.12 16.04
C ASP A 204 0.04 -0.76 17.09
N VAL A 205 1.31 -0.68 16.67
CA VAL A 205 2.41 -0.19 17.53
C VAL A 205 2.18 1.27 17.94
N ALA A 206 1.79 2.14 17.01
CA ALA A 206 1.49 3.54 17.32
C ALA A 206 0.32 3.69 18.31
N ASN A 207 -0.76 2.94 18.13
CA ASN A 207 -1.90 2.92 19.04
C ASN A 207 -1.53 2.40 20.43
N TRP A 208 -0.66 1.39 20.49
CA TRP A 208 -0.10 0.90 21.75
C TRP A 208 0.71 2.00 22.47
N VAL A 209 1.56 2.72 21.74
CA VAL A 209 2.32 3.87 22.27
C VAL A 209 1.38 4.98 22.74
N LEU A 210 0.41 5.39 21.91
CA LEU A 210 -0.58 6.43 22.22
C LEU A 210 -1.32 6.13 23.53
N GLY A 211 -1.77 4.88 23.70
CA GLY A 211 -2.46 4.43 24.91
C GLY A 211 -1.56 4.38 26.14
N ARG A 212 -0.32 3.88 26.01
CA ARG A 212 0.65 3.81 27.11
C ARG A 212 1.16 5.17 27.57
N GLN A 213 1.33 6.09 26.63
CA GLN A 213 1.84 7.44 26.90
C GLN A 213 0.73 8.44 27.26
N ASP A 214 -0.55 8.05 27.08
CA ASP A 214 -1.72 8.89 27.34
C ASP A 214 -1.61 10.23 26.61
N CYS A 215 -1.40 10.14 25.30
CA CYS A 215 -1.13 11.28 24.45
C CYS A 215 -2.30 12.25 24.30
N GLY A 216 -3.50 11.92 24.82
CA GLY A 216 -4.71 12.71 24.68
C GLY A 216 -5.34 12.64 23.29
N ARG A 217 -5.12 11.53 22.56
CA ARG A 217 -5.63 11.30 21.21
C ARG A 217 -6.43 10.01 21.12
N GLU A 218 -7.42 9.99 20.24
CA GLU A 218 -8.08 8.74 19.86
C GLU A 218 -7.09 7.82 19.11
N PRO A 219 -7.25 6.48 19.22
CA PRO A 219 -6.53 5.53 18.40
C PRO A 219 -6.72 5.80 16.90
N ILE A 220 -5.65 5.64 16.14
CA ILE A 220 -5.65 5.63 14.69
C ILE A 220 -6.50 4.44 14.23
N ARG A 221 -7.59 4.72 13.52
CA ARG A 221 -8.51 3.70 13.02
C ARG A 221 -7.93 3.10 11.74
N THR A 222 -7.82 1.77 11.70
CA THR A 222 -7.36 0.98 10.53
C THR A 222 -8.51 0.52 9.63
N SER A 223 -9.74 1.00 9.87
CA SER A 223 -10.85 0.75 8.96
C SER A 223 -10.46 1.31 7.59
N ALA A 224 -10.30 0.41 6.62
CA ALA A 224 -10.02 0.73 5.22
C ALA A 224 -10.94 1.84 4.73
N SER A 225 -10.50 2.57 3.69
CA SER A 225 -11.33 3.50 2.93
C SER A 225 -12.75 2.93 2.77
N PRO A 226 -13.81 3.75 2.86
CA PRO A 226 -15.18 3.28 2.77
C PRO A 226 -15.31 2.24 1.65
N ARG A 227 -15.86 1.06 1.95
CA ARG A 227 -16.01 0.00 0.95
C ARG A 227 -16.70 0.59 -0.27
N ARG A 228 -16.04 0.55 -1.42
CA ARG A 228 -16.63 0.90 -2.70
C ARG A 228 -17.81 -0.03 -2.94
N THR A 229 -18.89 0.53 -3.45
CA THR A 229 -20.06 -0.23 -3.89
C THR A 229 -20.02 -0.30 -5.40
N GLU A 230 -20.21 -1.51 -5.91
CA GLU A 230 -20.34 -1.80 -7.34
C GLU A 230 -21.80 -2.05 -7.66
N GLY A 231 -22.26 -1.54 -8.81
CA GLY A 231 -23.62 -1.77 -9.26
C GLY A 231 -23.98 -1.04 -10.55
N PRO A 232 -25.19 -1.31 -11.08
CA PRO A 232 -25.69 -0.67 -12.31
C PRO A 232 -26.09 0.79 -12.10
N GLU A 233 -26.22 1.24 -10.85
CA GLU A 233 -26.53 2.63 -10.50
C GLU A 233 -25.39 3.22 -9.66
N PRO A 234 -25.01 4.49 -9.88
CA PRO A 234 -24.03 5.16 -9.04
C PRO A 234 -24.56 5.35 -7.62
N THR A 235 -23.65 5.39 -6.64
CA THR A 235 -24.01 5.76 -5.27
C THR A 235 -24.51 7.21 -5.20
N GLU A 236 -25.19 7.61 -4.13
CA GLU A 236 -25.66 9.00 -3.93
C GLU A 236 -24.52 10.03 -4.09
N LEU A 237 -23.31 9.70 -3.60
CA LEU A 237 -22.11 10.55 -3.72
C LEU A 237 -21.58 10.65 -5.16
N CYS A 238 -21.87 9.65 -5.98
CA CYS A 238 -21.41 9.51 -7.34
C CYS A 238 -22.52 9.75 -8.38
N ALA A 239 -23.75 10.10 -7.98
CA ALA A 239 -24.88 10.28 -8.89
C ALA A 239 -24.64 11.30 -10.02
N TRP A 240 -23.66 12.18 -9.84
CA TRP A 240 -23.21 13.12 -10.86
C TRP A 240 -22.52 12.44 -12.06
N THR A 241 -22.10 11.17 -11.97
CA THR A 241 -21.45 10.43 -13.07
C THR A 241 -22.42 9.90 -14.13
N ASP A 242 -23.67 10.39 -14.16
CA ASP A 242 -24.65 9.99 -15.17
C ASP A 242 -24.11 10.22 -16.59
N PRO A 243 -23.90 9.15 -17.39
CA PRO A 243 -23.32 9.23 -18.73
C PRO A 243 -24.21 9.98 -19.72
N HIS A 244 -25.54 9.97 -19.54
CA HIS A 244 -26.46 10.71 -20.39
C HIS A 244 -26.34 12.21 -20.18
N GLU A 245 -26.15 12.65 -18.93
CA GLU A 245 -25.95 14.07 -18.63
C GLU A 245 -24.54 14.59 -19.00
N LEU A 246 -23.61 13.67 -19.26
CA LEU A 246 -22.24 13.95 -19.68
C LEU A 246 -22.03 13.80 -21.20
N ASP A 247 -23.08 13.45 -21.96
CA ASP A 247 -23.00 13.12 -23.39
C ASP A 247 -21.95 12.02 -23.71
N PHE A 248 -21.80 11.05 -22.81
CA PHE A 248 -20.91 9.91 -22.96
C PHE A 248 -21.55 8.77 -23.76
N ALA A 249 -20.83 7.65 -23.88
CA ALA A 249 -21.31 6.51 -24.65
C ALA A 249 -22.66 5.99 -24.11
N ALA A 250 -23.56 5.62 -25.02
CA ALA A 250 -24.97 5.36 -24.72
C ALA A 250 -25.27 3.90 -24.30
N GLU A 251 -24.23 3.06 -24.22
CA GLU A 251 -24.32 1.68 -23.73
C GLU A 251 -24.70 1.61 -22.26
N GLU A 252 -24.90 0.40 -21.73
CA GLU A 252 -25.11 0.19 -20.30
C GLU A 252 -23.81 0.44 -19.52
N TRP A 253 -23.90 1.14 -18.39
CA TRP A 253 -22.78 1.47 -17.52
C TRP A 253 -22.84 0.69 -16.20
N GLU A 254 -21.67 0.31 -15.71
CA GLU A 254 -21.46 -0.15 -14.34
C GLU A 254 -20.63 0.88 -13.57
N PHE A 255 -21.02 1.10 -12.32
CA PHE A 255 -20.43 2.11 -11.46
C PHE A 255 -19.77 1.48 -10.25
N THR A 256 -18.65 2.08 -9.87
CA THR A 256 -17.93 1.76 -8.64
C THR A 256 -17.65 3.07 -7.91
N GLY A 257 -18.11 3.21 -6.68
CA GLY A 257 -17.93 4.47 -5.97
C GLY A 257 -18.08 4.37 -4.46
N ASP A 258 -17.72 5.45 -3.77
CA ASP A 258 -17.83 5.52 -2.32
C ASP A 258 -19.28 5.41 -1.87
N ALA A 259 -19.54 4.47 -0.96
CA ALA A 259 -20.86 4.27 -0.35
C ALA A 259 -21.13 5.26 0.80
N ARG A 260 -20.09 5.88 1.34
CA ARG A 260 -20.14 6.81 2.46
C ARG A 260 -19.09 7.88 2.29
N TYR A 261 -19.42 9.07 2.76
CA TYR A 261 -18.54 10.22 2.69
C TYR A 261 -17.32 10.01 3.60
N ASP A 262 -16.13 10.27 3.05
CA ASP A 262 -14.86 10.37 3.77
C ASP A 262 -14.31 11.79 3.55
N GLU A 263 -13.98 12.50 4.62
CA GLU A 263 -13.45 13.88 4.55
C GLU A 263 -12.09 13.97 3.82
N ARG A 264 -11.36 12.85 3.71
CA ARG A 264 -9.96 12.81 3.26
C ARG A 264 -9.81 12.45 1.79
N ALA A 265 -10.71 11.63 1.27
CA ALA A 265 -10.67 11.19 -0.10
C ALA A 265 -12.06 10.85 -0.65
N GLY A 266 -12.20 10.97 -1.96
CA GLY A 266 -13.40 10.61 -2.70
C GLY A 266 -13.06 9.85 -3.97
N SER A 267 -13.84 8.83 -4.32
CA SER A 267 -13.68 8.02 -5.51
C SER A 267 -15.04 7.69 -6.15
N CYS A 268 -15.17 8.02 -7.41
CA CYS A 268 -16.29 7.64 -8.27
C CYS A 268 -15.75 7.15 -9.61
N ALA A 269 -16.26 6.04 -10.11
CA ALA A 269 -15.90 5.49 -11.40
C ALA A 269 -17.14 4.93 -12.10
N GLY A 270 -17.12 4.96 -13.42
CA GLY A 270 -18.11 4.33 -14.28
C GLY A 270 -17.44 3.81 -15.54
N HIS A 271 -17.93 2.70 -16.08
CA HIS A 271 -17.48 2.16 -17.36
C HIS A 271 -18.62 1.47 -18.10
N THR A 272 -18.54 1.41 -19.43
CA THR A 272 -19.51 0.66 -20.23
C THR A 272 -19.29 -0.85 -20.10
N THR A 273 -20.38 -1.61 -20.14
CA THR A 273 -20.38 -3.09 -20.13
C THR A 273 -20.71 -3.70 -21.50
N GLY A 274 -21.01 -2.85 -22.49
CA GLY A 274 -21.37 -3.27 -23.84
C GLY A 274 -20.22 -3.96 -24.58
N PHE A 275 -20.57 -4.91 -25.45
CA PHE A 275 -19.62 -5.56 -26.34
C PHE A 275 -19.39 -4.73 -27.61
N GLY A 276 -18.14 -4.38 -27.88
CA GLY A 276 -17.71 -3.65 -29.08
C GLY A 276 -17.33 -2.20 -28.79
N VAL A 277 -16.56 -1.61 -29.71
CA VAL A 277 -16.15 -0.20 -29.59
C VAL A 277 -17.19 0.67 -30.29
N PRO A 278 -17.78 1.65 -29.60
CA PRO A 278 -18.79 2.51 -30.21
C PRO A 278 -18.18 3.40 -31.30
N ASP A 279 -18.97 3.68 -32.34
CA ASP A 279 -18.56 4.56 -33.43
C ASP A 279 -18.24 5.97 -32.92
N GLY A 280 -17.20 6.59 -33.49
CA GLY A 280 -16.87 7.99 -33.22
C GLY A 280 -16.07 8.26 -31.95
N MET A 281 -15.54 7.22 -31.29
CA MET A 281 -14.70 7.29 -30.08
C MET A 281 -15.34 8.11 -28.93
N PRO A 282 -16.51 7.73 -28.41
CA PRO A 282 -17.06 8.39 -27.23
C PRO A 282 -16.26 8.02 -25.97
N VAL A 283 -16.53 8.69 -24.85
CA VAL A 283 -15.99 8.30 -23.53
C VAL A 283 -16.72 7.03 -23.06
N VAL A 284 -15.96 5.98 -22.78
CA VAL A 284 -16.47 4.66 -22.34
C VAL A 284 -16.13 4.35 -20.88
N GLU A 285 -15.26 5.15 -20.26
CA GLU A 285 -15.00 5.07 -18.83
C GLU A 285 -14.66 6.47 -18.27
N LEU A 286 -15.08 6.70 -17.04
CA LEU A 286 -14.84 7.90 -16.25
C LEU A 286 -14.31 7.48 -14.89
N ARG A 287 -13.25 8.15 -14.43
CA ARG A 287 -12.77 8.06 -13.04
C ARG A 287 -12.61 9.44 -12.44
N ALA A 288 -13.09 9.59 -11.22
CA ALA A 288 -12.97 10.79 -10.43
C ALA A 288 -12.38 10.45 -9.08
N GLU A 289 -11.30 11.14 -8.75
CA GLU A 289 -10.57 10.93 -7.51
C GLU A 289 -10.31 12.28 -6.86
N SER A 290 -10.40 12.31 -5.55
CA SER A 290 -10.11 13.52 -4.78
C SER A 290 -9.45 13.18 -3.47
N TRP A 291 -8.62 14.11 -3.02
CA TRP A 291 -7.81 13.94 -1.83
C TRP A 291 -7.64 15.30 -1.15
N SER A 292 -7.66 15.33 0.19
CA SER A 292 -7.46 16.55 0.99
C SER A 292 -6.30 16.44 1.97
N GLY A 293 -5.69 17.58 2.29
CA GLY A 293 -4.61 17.70 3.25
C GLY A 293 -3.37 16.87 2.87
N GLU A 294 -2.88 16.07 3.82
CA GLU A 294 -1.71 15.21 3.61
C GLU A 294 -1.96 14.12 2.56
N PHE A 295 -3.22 13.65 2.42
CA PHE A 295 -3.61 12.70 1.36
C PHE A 295 -3.44 13.32 -0.04
N ALA A 296 -3.79 14.60 -0.16
CA ALA A 296 -3.66 15.33 -1.42
C ALA A 296 -2.21 15.41 -1.88
N ARG A 297 -1.30 15.77 -0.97
CA ARG A 297 0.13 15.87 -1.29
C ARG A 297 0.70 14.52 -1.73
N GLY A 298 0.44 13.45 -0.98
CA GLY A 298 0.91 12.11 -1.33
C GLY A 298 0.38 11.65 -2.70
N ALA A 299 -0.91 11.85 -2.97
CA ALA A 299 -1.51 11.52 -4.26
C ALA A 299 -0.87 12.28 -5.42
N TYR A 300 -0.71 13.60 -5.28
CA TYR A 300 -0.10 14.42 -6.32
C TYR A 300 1.37 14.05 -6.57
N GLU A 301 2.14 13.78 -5.52
CA GLU A 301 3.54 13.34 -5.63
C GLU A 301 3.65 11.99 -6.38
N ARG A 302 2.78 11.01 -6.07
CA ARG A 302 2.73 9.73 -6.81
C ARG A 302 2.45 9.91 -8.29
N HIS A 303 1.40 10.67 -8.60
CA HIS A 303 1.04 10.90 -10.00
C HIS A 303 2.11 11.72 -10.71
N THR A 304 2.80 12.64 -10.02
CA THR A 304 3.94 13.36 -10.61
C THR A 304 5.09 12.40 -10.90
N TYR A 305 5.42 11.49 -9.99
CA TYR A 305 6.47 10.48 -10.18
C TYR A 305 6.15 9.52 -11.34
N ALA A 306 4.89 9.07 -11.43
CA ALA A 306 4.39 8.22 -12.51
C ALA A 306 4.17 8.97 -13.83
N GLY A 307 4.38 10.29 -13.88
CA GLY A 307 4.12 11.11 -15.08
C GLY A 307 2.64 11.30 -15.42
N SER A 308 1.72 11.02 -14.49
CA SER A 308 0.26 11.14 -14.60
C SER A 308 -0.32 12.40 -13.92
N ALA A 309 0.52 13.33 -13.43
CA ALA A 309 0.12 14.66 -12.96
C ALA A 309 0.82 15.80 -13.74
N PRO A 310 0.24 17.02 -13.79
CA PRO A 310 0.88 18.17 -14.41
C PRO A 310 2.24 18.50 -13.75
N GLY A 311 3.34 18.45 -14.51
CA GLY A 311 4.70 18.59 -13.99
C GLY A 311 5.80 18.50 -15.06
N GLN A 312 7.07 18.32 -14.66
CA GLN A 312 8.29 18.31 -15.50
C GLN A 312 8.39 17.13 -16.51
N GLY A 313 7.28 16.63 -17.02
CA GLY A 313 7.26 15.78 -18.21
C GLY A 313 7.36 16.64 -19.46
N ALA A 314 8.16 16.23 -20.44
CA ALA A 314 8.14 16.85 -21.75
C ALA A 314 6.74 16.66 -22.36
N ARG A 315 6.03 17.75 -22.64
CA ARG A 315 4.86 17.71 -23.54
C ARG A 315 5.33 17.09 -24.84
N SER A 316 4.88 15.88 -25.16
CA SER A 316 5.28 15.26 -26.43
C SER A 316 4.70 16.08 -27.58
N SER A 317 5.49 16.29 -28.62
CA SER A 317 5.13 17.08 -29.78
C SER A 317 4.00 16.40 -30.56
N ALA A 318 2.80 16.97 -30.52
CA ALA A 318 1.75 16.61 -31.46
C ALA A 318 2.15 16.99 -32.89
N ALA A 319 1.56 16.31 -33.88
CA ALA A 319 1.67 16.74 -35.27
C ALA A 319 1.13 18.20 -35.43
N PRO A 320 1.48 18.93 -36.51
CA PRO A 320 1.07 20.33 -36.69
C PRO A 320 -0.45 20.55 -36.68
N ASP A 321 -1.22 19.50 -36.98
CA ASP A 321 -2.69 19.45 -36.95
C ASP A 321 -3.25 19.02 -35.59
N GLY A 322 -2.39 18.64 -34.64
CA GLY A 322 -2.74 18.20 -33.30
C GLY A 322 -2.97 16.70 -33.17
N ALA A 323 -2.78 15.91 -34.24
CA ALA A 323 -2.95 14.47 -34.22
C ALA A 323 -1.84 13.75 -33.41
N VAL A 324 -2.20 12.61 -32.82
CA VAL A 324 -1.32 11.76 -32.00
C VAL A 324 -1.59 10.30 -32.34
N ALA A 325 -0.53 9.53 -32.57
CA ALA A 325 -0.61 8.07 -32.60
C ALA A 325 -0.59 7.54 -31.16
N ILE A 326 -1.55 6.68 -30.84
CA ILE A 326 -1.67 6.01 -29.55
C ILE A 326 -1.40 4.53 -29.78
N ARG A 327 -0.51 3.98 -28.97
CA ARG A 327 -0.31 2.54 -28.82
C ARG A 327 -0.90 2.12 -27.49
N THR A 328 -1.61 1.00 -27.47
CA THR A 328 -2.04 0.42 -26.18
C THR A 328 -1.29 -0.87 -25.94
N PRO A 329 -0.60 -1.00 -24.81
CA PRO A 329 -0.24 -2.34 -24.33
C PRO A 329 -1.55 -3.05 -23.97
N GLU A 330 -1.58 -4.38 -24.03
CA GLU A 330 -2.76 -5.21 -23.72
C GLU A 330 -3.41 -4.94 -22.34
N PHE A 331 -2.76 -4.19 -21.45
CA PHE A 331 -3.13 -4.06 -20.04
C PHE A 331 -3.40 -2.64 -19.52
N SER A 332 -3.26 -1.59 -20.33
CA SER A 332 -3.53 -0.21 -19.87
C SER A 332 -4.34 0.58 -20.90
N PRO A 333 -5.64 0.81 -20.66
CA PRO A 333 -6.44 1.63 -21.55
C PRO A 333 -5.92 3.08 -21.55
N PRO A 334 -5.94 3.77 -22.70
CA PRO A 334 -5.46 5.14 -22.80
C PRO A 334 -6.43 6.07 -22.06
N ALA A 335 -5.94 7.05 -21.33
CA ALA A 335 -6.80 8.00 -20.62
C ALA A 335 -6.33 9.45 -20.77
N LEU A 336 -7.26 10.40 -20.71
CA LEU A 336 -6.97 11.82 -20.56
C LEU A 336 -7.39 12.26 -19.15
N ALA A 337 -6.43 12.69 -18.35
CA ALA A 337 -6.63 13.13 -16.97
C ALA A 337 -6.55 14.65 -16.83
N LEU A 338 -7.61 15.26 -16.32
CA LEU A 338 -7.68 16.68 -15.96
C LEU A 338 -7.51 16.85 -14.46
N TRP A 339 -6.60 17.73 -14.07
CA TRP A 339 -6.27 18.00 -12.67
C TRP A 339 -6.73 19.37 -12.22
N ALA A 340 -7.25 19.45 -11.00
CA ALA A 340 -7.57 20.70 -10.33
C ALA A 340 -7.08 20.71 -8.87
N GLY A 341 -6.60 21.86 -8.41
CA GLY A 341 -6.27 22.10 -7.01
C GLY A 341 -7.35 22.96 -6.35
N SER A 342 -7.62 22.74 -5.07
CA SER A 342 -8.60 23.48 -4.28
C SER A 342 -8.19 23.57 -2.81
N VAL A 343 -9.00 24.25 -2.00
CA VAL A 343 -8.92 24.21 -0.53
C VAL A 343 -10.22 23.64 -0.01
N CYS A 344 -10.17 22.55 0.76
CA CYS A 344 -11.32 21.89 1.38
C CYS A 344 -11.14 21.88 2.91
N ASP A 345 -12.09 21.32 3.67
CA ASP A 345 -12.02 21.24 5.14
C ASP A 345 -10.71 20.56 5.64
N GLY A 346 -10.24 19.55 4.91
CA GLY A 346 -8.97 18.86 5.19
C GLY A 346 -7.70 19.65 4.80
N GLY A 347 -7.83 20.85 4.20
CA GLY A 347 -6.73 21.70 3.75
C GLY A 347 -6.53 21.70 2.22
N PRO A 348 -5.30 21.96 1.74
CA PRO A 348 -4.98 21.89 0.31
C PRO A 348 -5.40 20.55 -0.28
N SER A 349 -6.05 20.58 -1.44
CA SER A 349 -6.71 19.42 -2.00
C SER A 349 -6.49 19.32 -3.50
N TYR A 350 -6.52 18.10 -4.03
CA TYR A 350 -6.42 17.83 -5.46
C TYR A 350 -7.60 16.99 -5.92
N HIS A 351 -8.05 17.27 -7.13
CA HIS A 351 -9.09 16.55 -7.84
C HIS A 351 -8.52 16.10 -9.18
N ARG A 352 -8.79 14.84 -9.53
CA ARG A 352 -8.41 14.24 -10.81
C ARG A 352 -9.66 13.67 -11.47
N ILE A 353 -9.89 14.05 -12.71
CA ILE A 353 -10.94 13.49 -13.58
C ILE A 353 -10.25 12.86 -14.77
N ALA A 354 -10.35 11.55 -14.91
CA ALA A 354 -9.82 10.81 -16.04
C ALA A 354 -10.96 10.27 -16.90
N VAL A 355 -10.88 10.49 -18.20
CA VAL A 355 -11.82 9.94 -19.20
C VAL A 355 -11.06 8.99 -20.13
N THR A 356 -11.66 7.83 -20.38
CA THR A 356 -11.13 6.79 -21.26
C THR A 356 -11.97 6.79 -22.55
N PRO A 357 -11.36 6.96 -23.73
CA PRO A 357 -12.05 6.88 -25.01
C PRO A 357 -12.28 5.42 -25.44
N GLY A 358 -13.40 5.16 -26.11
CA GLY A 358 -13.64 3.91 -26.81
C GLY A 358 -12.77 3.85 -28.06
N ILE A 359 -11.70 3.05 -28.03
CA ILE A 359 -10.79 2.87 -29.17
C ILE A 359 -10.82 1.43 -29.65
N SER A 360 -11.01 1.25 -30.97
CA SER A 360 -10.88 -0.04 -31.65
C SER A 360 -9.47 -0.15 -32.18
N PHE A 361 -8.70 -1.07 -31.60
CA PHE A 361 -7.42 -1.45 -32.15
C PHE A 361 -7.68 -2.54 -33.18
N ASP A 362 -7.47 -2.22 -34.46
CA ASP A 362 -7.32 -3.23 -35.49
C ASP A 362 -6.01 -4.02 -35.23
N ASP A 363 -5.69 -5.02 -36.07
CA ASP A 363 -4.49 -5.88 -35.94
C ASP A 363 -3.14 -5.12 -35.80
N GLU A 364 -3.11 -3.81 -36.01
CA GLU A 364 -1.92 -2.94 -36.01
C GLU A 364 -1.52 -2.36 -34.64
N GLN A 365 -2.29 -2.58 -33.55
CA GLN A 365 -2.00 -2.09 -32.17
C GLN A 365 -1.70 -0.58 -32.03
N GLU A 366 -1.97 0.21 -33.07
CA GLU A 366 -1.73 1.66 -33.14
C GLU A 366 -2.97 2.34 -33.74
N VAL A 367 -3.48 3.37 -33.08
CA VAL A 367 -4.62 4.17 -33.55
C VAL A 367 -4.25 5.64 -33.55
N THR A 368 -4.51 6.31 -34.67
CA THR A 368 -4.32 7.76 -34.76
C THR A 368 -5.57 8.48 -34.25
N VAL A 369 -5.40 9.29 -33.21
CA VAL A 369 -6.42 10.22 -32.71
C VAL A 369 -6.20 11.59 -33.33
N ASP A 370 -7.21 12.07 -34.05
CA ASP A 370 -7.15 13.39 -34.68
C ASP A 370 -7.27 14.53 -33.66
N GLY A 371 -6.78 15.72 -34.06
CA GLY A 371 -6.78 16.89 -33.19
C GLY A 371 -8.17 17.40 -32.80
N GLN A 372 -9.24 17.07 -33.53
CA GLN A 372 -10.61 17.47 -33.16
C GLN A 372 -11.19 16.52 -32.11
N VAL A 373 -11.01 15.21 -32.29
CA VAL A 373 -11.37 14.20 -31.30
C VAL A 373 -10.62 14.43 -29.99
N ARG A 374 -9.33 14.75 -30.05
CA ARG A 374 -8.55 15.10 -28.86
C ARG A 374 -9.11 16.32 -28.11
N LYS A 375 -9.48 17.38 -28.85
CA LYS A 375 -10.14 18.56 -28.25
C LYS A 375 -11.49 18.24 -27.62
N ARG A 376 -12.24 17.31 -28.22
CA ARG A 376 -13.50 16.83 -27.65
C ARG A 376 -13.25 16.15 -26.31
N PHE A 377 -12.26 15.26 -26.19
CA PHE A 377 -11.93 14.63 -24.90
C PHE A 377 -11.50 15.63 -23.82
N SER A 378 -10.72 16.66 -24.18
CA SER A 378 -10.41 17.74 -23.23
C SER A 378 -11.68 18.47 -22.77
N ALA A 379 -12.64 18.70 -23.67
CA ALA A 379 -13.93 19.30 -23.34
C ALA A 379 -14.80 18.38 -22.47
N ASP A 380 -14.82 17.08 -22.76
CA ASP A 380 -15.55 16.06 -22.00
C ASP A 380 -15.00 15.94 -20.57
N ALA A 381 -13.67 15.85 -20.41
CA ALA A 381 -13.02 15.85 -19.10
C ALA A 381 -13.31 17.14 -18.33
N ARG A 382 -13.36 18.28 -19.02
CA ARG A 382 -13.70 19.57 -18.42
C ARG A 382 -15.15 19.62 -17.96
N ALA A 383 -16.09 19.16 -18.78
CA ALA A 383 -17.51 19.10 -18.45
C ALA A 383 -17.75 18.18 -17.24
N ALA A 384 -17.09 17.02 -17.21
CA ALA A 384 -17.12 16.10 -16.07
C ALA A 384 -16.57 16.73 -14.79
N LEU A 385 -15.44 17.46 -14.85
CA LEU A 385 -14.90 18.19 -13.70
C LEU A 385 -15.86 19.27 -13.20
N ASP A 386 -16.43 20.08 -14.10
CA ASP A 386 -17.35 21.15 -13.72
C ASP A 386 -18.61 20.59 -13.06
N ARG A 387 -19.15 19.48 -13.58
CA ARG A 387 -20.27 18.75 -12.98
C ARG A 387 -19.91 18.17 -11.61
N TYR A 388 -18.76 17.53 -11.49
CA TYR A 388 -18.25 16.98 -10.24
C TYR A 388 -18.13 18.04 -9.13
N LEU A 389 -17.55 19.20 -9.45
CA LEU A 389 -17.39 20.31 -8.50
C LEU A 389 -18.71 20.97 -8.13
N ALA A 390 -19.73 20.87 -8.99
CA ALA A 390 -21.07 21.43 -8.77
C ALA A 390 -22.02 20.48 -8.04
N ALA A 391 -21.75 19.17 -8.04
CA ALA A 391 -22.62 18.14 -7.48
C ALA A 391 -22.90 18.37 -5.99
N ALA A 392 -24.18 18.64 -5.64
CA ALA A 392 -24.59 19.00 -4.28
C ALA A 392 -24.24 17.92 -3.24
N ASP A 393 -24.44 16.66 -3.61
CA ASP A 393 -24.11 15.50 -2.78
C ASP A 393 -22.70 14.96 -3.04
N GLY A 394 -22.00 15.51 -4.03
CA GLY A 394 -20.65 15.11 -4.39
C GLY A 394 -19.63 15.45 -3.31
N TRP A 395 -18.51 14.72 -3.34
CA TRP A 395 -17.41 14.90 -2.40
C TRP A 395 -16.93 16.36 -2.25
N PRO A 396 -16.76 17.17 -3.33
CA PRO A 396 -16.25 18.53 -3.21
C PRO A 396 -17.17 19.45 -2.41
N LYS A 397 -18.49 19.31 -2.57
CA LYS A 397 -19.45 20.12 -1.81
C LYS A 397 -19.51 19.70 -0.35
N ARG A 398 -19.51 18.39 -0.07
CA ARG A 398 -19.49 17.86 1.30
C ARG A 398 -18.21 18.20 2.07
N ALA A 399 -17.08 18.27 1.36
CA ALA A 399 -15.79 18.71 1.91
C ALA A 399 -15.58 20.24 1.87
N HIS A 400 -16.62 21.02 1.52
CA HIS A 400 -16.59 22.48 1.43
C HIS A 400 -15.41 23.04 0.60
N CYS A 401 -15.10 22.36 -0.50
CA CYS A 401 -14.04 22.76 -1.40
C CYS A 401 -14.35 24.11 -2.07
N HIS A 402 -13.35 24.99 -2.10
CA HIS A 402 -13.40 26.33 -2.68
C HIS A 402 -12.06 26.68 -3.34
N ASP A 403 -12.02 27.84 -4.00
CA ASP A 403 -10.85 28.36 -4.71
C ASP A 403 -10.24 27.40 -5.74
N THR A 404 -11.10 26.59 -6.38
CA THR A 404 -10.67 25.55 -7.32
C THR A 404 -10.02 26.15 -8.57
N LYS A 405 -8.85 25.64 -8.94
CA LYS A 405 -8.08 26.03 -10.12
C LYS A 405 -7.63 24.80 -10.90
N VAL A 406 -7.79 24.83 -12.22
CA VAL A 406 -7.24 23.81 -13.11
C VAL A 406 -5.73 23.90 -13.12
N LEU A 407 -5.07 22.76 -12.93
CA LEU A 407 -3.61 22.64 -12.93
C LEU A 407 -3.08 22.22 -14.30
N GLY A 408 -3.85 21.42 -15.04
CA GLY A 408 -3.53 21.02 -16.40
C GLY A 408 -4.14 19.67 -16.78
N GLU A 409 -3.91 19.30 -18.03
CA GLU A 409 -4.27 18.00 -18.61
C GLU A 409 -3.02 17.14 -18.75
N VAL A 410 -3.19 15.83 -18.56
CA VAL A 410 -2.17 14.81 -18.75
C VAL A 410 -2.75 13.71 -19.62
N GLU A 411 -1.99 13.33 -20.65
CA GLU A 411 -2.35 12.27 -21.58
C GLU A 411 -1.63 11.00 -21.17
N GLU A 412 -2.39 10.04 -20.62
CA GLU A 412 -1.93 8.76 -20.08
C GLU A 412 -2.07 7.68 -21.16
N TRP A 413 -1.39 7.87 -22.27
CA TRP A 413 -1.31 6.88 -23.34
C TRP A 413 0.13 6.69 -23.82
N LEU A 414 0.49 5.44 -24.13
CA LEU A 414 1.77 5.16 -24.78
C LEU A 414 1.72 5.74 -26.19
N ARG A 415 2.75 6.50 -26.55
CA ARG A 415 2.92 7.11 -27.87
C ARG A 415 4.01 6.42 -28.64
#